data_AF-A0A3D0X493-F1
#
_entry.id   AF-A0A3D0X493-F1
#
_cell.length_a   1.000
_cell.length_b   1.000
_cell.length_c   1.000
_cell.angle_alpha   90.00
_cell.angle_beta   90.00
_cell.angle_gamma   90.00
#
_symmetry.space_group_name_H-M   'P 1'
#
loop_
_entity.id
_entity.type
_entity.pdbx_description
1 polymer ?
#
loop_
_entity_poly.entity_id
_entity_poly.type
_entity_poly.pdbx_seq_one_letter_code
_entity_poly.pdbx_strand_id
1 'polypeptide(L)' 'MKKKFILDVILLVLGLVCLVTGIVLDFQLVPRHTEARHLYRDIHIYIGYAMYVGLVIHIVWHKAWIKAVVSKLIK' A
#
# COMPACT_ATOMS: atom_id res chain seq x y z
N MET A 1 18.98 10.46 -13.74
CA MET A 1 17.97 11.05 -12.82
C MET A 1 18.17 10.43 -11.44
N LYS A 2 18.50 11.21 -10.40
CA LYS A 2 18.62 10.70 -9.01
C LYS A 2 17.24 10.18 -8.58
N LYS A 3 17.00 8.87 -8.71
CA LYS A 3 15.71 8.25 -8.41
C LYS A 3 15.49 8.37 -6.91
N LYS A 4 14.54 9.22 -6.51
CA LYS A 4 14.12 9.30 -5.11
C LYS A 4 13.29 8.03 -4.80
N PHE A 5 13.99 6.94 -4.48
CA PHE A 5 13.45 5.64 -4.02
C PHE A 5 12.61 5.74 -2.75
N ILE A 6 12.53 6.92 -2.15
CA ILE A 6 11.85 7.17 -0.88
C ILE A 6 10.36 6.81 -0.99
N LEU A 7 9.68 7.19 -2.06
CA LEU A 7 8.25 6.87 -2.23
C LEU A 7 8.04 5.36 -2.33
N ASP A 8 8.93 4.65 -3.02
CA ASP A 8 8.86 3.19 -3.19
C ASP A 8 9.08 2.47 -1.85
N VAL A 9 10.05 2.93 -1.06
CA VAL A 9 10.31 2.41 0.30
C VAL A 9 9.13 2.69 1.23
N ILE A 10 8.55 3.90 1.17
CA ILE A 10 7.36 4.24 1.95
C ILE A 10 6.20 3.31 1.57
N LEU A 11 5.93 3.13 0.28
CA LEU A 11 4.87 2.26 -0.19
C LEU A 11 5.08 0.80 0.21
N LEU A 12 6.33 0.33 0.18
CA LEU A 12 6.67 -1.01 0.64
C LEU A 12 6.37 -1.17 2.14
N VAL A 13 6.78 -0.22 2.96
CA VAL A 13 6.53 -0.26 4.41
C VAL A 13 5.03 -0.20 4.72
N LEU A 14 4.28 0.71 4.08
CA LEU A 14 2.82 0.79 4.26
C LEU A 14 2.14 -0.52 3.83
N GLY A 15 2.59 -1.12 2.73
CA GLY A 15 2.11 -2.42 2.25
C GLY A 15 2.38 -3.55 3.25
N LEU A 16 3.57 -3.61 3.84
CA LEU A 16 3.90 -4.60 4.87
C LEU A 16 3.03 -4.44 6.12
N VAL A 17 2.81 -3.20 6.58
CA VAL A 17 1.94 -2.93 7.74
C VAL A 17 0.49 -3.34 7.44
N CYS A 18 -0.04 -3.03 6.25
CA CYS A 18 -1.36 -3.50 5.80
C CYS A 18 -1.44 -5.03 5.75
N LEU A 19 -0.41 -5.70 5.21
CA LEU A 19 -0.38 -7.15 5.10
C LEU A 19 -0.41 -7.82 6.48
N VAL A 20 0.43 -7.35 7.42
CA VAL A 20 0.47 -7.88 8.80
C VAL A 20 -0.87 -7.64 9.51
N THR A 21 -1.38 -6.42 9.48
CA THR A 21 -2.65 -6.08 10.14
C THR A 21 -3.84 -6.81 9.52
N GLY A 22 -3.83 -7.02 8.19
CA GLY A 22 -4.83 -7.80 7.48
C GLY A 22 -4.83 -9.27 7.90
N ILE A 23 -3.65 -9.91 7.96
CA ILE A 23 -3.50 -11.29 8.45
C ILE A 23 -4.03 -11.41 9.88
N VAL A 24 -3.68 -10.48 10.77
CA VAL A 24 -4.16 -10.48 12.16
C VAL A 24 -5.68 -10.39 12.23
N LEU A 25 -6.31 -9.56 11.40
CA LEU A 25 -7.75 -9.37 11.37
C LEU A 25 -8.50 -10.54 10.73
N ASP A 26 -8.01 -11.07 9.60
CA ASP A 26 -8.65 -12.14 8.83
C ASP A 26 -8.59 -13.49 9.56
N PHE A 27 -7.44 -13.86 10.10
CA PHE A 27 -7.27 -15.10 10.86
C PHE A 27 -7.78 -14.99 12.31
N GLN A 28 -8.40 -13.86 12.67
CA GLN A 28 -8.94 -13.62 14.00
C GLN A 28 -7.93 -13.88 15.13
N LEU A 29 -6.65 -13.57 14.89
CA LEU A 29 -5.57 -13.75 15.86
C LEU A 29 -5.76 -12.89 17.12
N VAL A 30 -6.65 -11.90 17.03
CA VAL A 30 -7.10 -11.07 18.15
C VAL A 30 -8.63 -11.21 18.29
N PRO A 31 -9.16 -11.42 19.52
CA PRO A 31 -10.58 -11.61 19.75
C PRO A 31 -11.42 -10.40 19.32
N ARG A 32 -12.62 -10.68 18.79
CA ARG A 32 -13.48 -9.70 18.10
C ARG A 32 -13.95 -8.51 18.95
N HIS A 33 -14.08 -8.69 20.27
CA HIS A 33 -14.63 -7.70 21.20
C HIS A 33 -13.56 -7.02 22.06
N THR A 34 -12.34 -6.91 21.54
CA THR A 34 -11.22 -6.33 22.29
C THR A 34 -10.80 -4.99 21.71
N GLU A 35 -10.38 -4.07 22.58
CA GLU A 35 -9.77 -2.80 22.19
C GLU A 35 -8.59 -2.99 21.24
N ALA A 36 -7.83 -4.09 21.43
CA ALA A 36 -6.73 -4.44 20.54
C ALA A 36 -7.20 -4.67 19.10
N ARG A 37 -8.32 -5.38 18.88
CA ARG A 37 -8.90 -5.59 17.54
C ARG A 37 -9.29 -4.27 16.89
N HIS A 38 -9.89 -3.35 17.65
CA HIS A 38 -10.24 -2.02 17.17
C HIS A 38 -9.00 -1.25 16.72
N LEU A 39 -7.93 -1.29 17.51
CA LEU A 39 -6.65 -0.68 17.14
C LEU A 39 -6.05 -1.28 15.86
N TYR A 40 -5.99 -2.63 15.74
CA TYR A 40 -5.49 -3.27 14.51
C TYR A 40 -6.32 -2.91 13.28
N ARG A 41 -7.65 -2.82 13.44
CA ARG A 41 -8.57 -2.40 12.38
C ARG A 41 -8.32 -0.96 11.96
N ASP A 42 -8.19 -0.04 12.90
CA ASP A 42 -7.95 1.37 12.60
C ASP A 42 -6.60 1.56 11.90
N ILE A 43 -5.55 0.90 12.40
CA ILE A 43 -4.24 0.90 11.73
C ILE A 43 -4.36 0.39 10.30
N HIS A 44 -5.03 -0.76 10.09
CA HIS A 44 -5.21 -1.33 8.75
C HIS A 44 -5.92 -0.36 7.79
N ILE A 45 -7.00 0.28 8.26
CA ILE A 45 -7.79 1.22 7.44
C ILE A 45 -6.97 2.47 7.10
N TYR A 46 -6.40 3.15 8.10
CA TYR A 46 -5.70 4.42 7.86
C TYR A 46 -4.40 4.24 7.08
N ILE A 47 -3.64 3.17 7.36
CA ILE A 47 -2.46 2.82 6.57
C ILE A 47 -2.87 2.42 5.15
N GLY A 48 -3.99 1.71 4.99
CA GLY A 48 -4.57 1.39 3.68
C GLY A 48 -4.89 2.62 2.86
N TYR A 49 -5.49 3.65 3.45
CA TYR A 49 -5.74 4.93 2.78
C TYR A 49 -4.44 5.66 2.40
N ALA A 50 -3.47 5.73 3.31
CA ALA A 50 -2.17 6.34 3.02
C ALA A 50 -1.43 5.61 1.88
N MET A 51 -1.48 4.28 1.89
CA MET A 51 -0.90 3.43 0.84
C MET A 51 -1.59 3.68 -0.50
N TYR A 52 -2.92 3.73 -0.52
CA TYR A 52 -3.68 3.99 -1.75
C TYR A 52 -3.32 5.34 -2.37
N VAL A 53 -3.28 6.41 -1.56
CA VAL A 53 -2.88 7.74 -2.01
C VAL A 53 -1.45 7.72 -2.58
N GLY A 54 -0.52 7.10 -1.87
CA GLY A 54 0.87 6.97 -2.33
C GLY A 54 0.97 6.18 -3.65
N LEU A 55 0.17 5.11 -3.81
CA LEU A 55 0.15 4.29 -5.01
C LEU A 55 -0.35 5.08 -6.22
N VAL A 56 -1.41 5.88 -6.05
CA VAL A 56 -1.90 6.79 -7.10
C VAL A 56 -0.81 7.76 -7.52
N ILE A 57 -0.13 8.40 -6.56
CA ILE A 57 0.98 9.31 -6.84
C ILE A 57 2.10 8.58 -7.59
N HIS A 58 2.47 7.38 -7.16
CA HIS A 58 3.50 6.56 -7.79
C HIS A 58 3.14 6.22 -9.25
N ILE A 59 1.91 5.78 -9.52
CA ILE A 59 1.44 5.49 -10.89
C ILE A 59 1.51 6.75 -11.78
N VAL A 60 1.03 7.89 -11.28
CA VAL A 60 1.06 9.17 -12.02
C VAL A 60 2.50 9.60 -12.29
N TRP A 61 3.41 9.41 -11.34
CA TRP A 61 4.84 9.67 -11.50
C TRP A 61 5.43 8.83 -12.63
N HIS A 62 4.99 7.57 -12.74
CA HIS A 62 5.47 6.63 -13.75
C HIS A 62 4.71 6.68 -15.08
N LYS A 63 3.78 7.63 -15.28
CA LYS A 63 2.92 7.70 -16.49
C LYS A 63 3.67 7.61 -17.83
N ALA A 64 4.84 8.25 -17.94
CA ALA A 64 5.62 8.26 -19.17
C ALA A 64 6.22 6.89 -19.49
N TRP A 65 6.71 6.20 -18.45
CA TRP A 65 7.19 4.82 -18.57
C TRP A 65 6.04 3.86 -18.90
N ILE A 66 4.89 3.99 -18.23
CA ILE A 66 3.69 3.19 -18.51
C ILE A 66 3.27 3.35 -19.98
N LYS A 67 3.18 4.60 -20.47
CA LYS A 67 2.86 4.88 -21.88
C LYS A 67 3.85 4.20 -22.83
N ALA A 68 5.15 4.29 -22.54
CA ALA A 68 6.18 3.66 -23.37
C ALA A 68 6.07 2.13 -23.40
N VAL A 69 5.73 1.50 -22.27
CA VAL A 69 5.50 0.04 -22.18
C VAL A 69 4.25 -0.36 -22.96
N VAL A 70 3.14 0.35 -22.76
CA VAL A 70 1.86 0.06 -23.44
C VAL A 70 1.99 0.23 -24.96
N SER A 71 2.66 1.29 -25.43
CA SER A 71 2.90 1.48 -26.87
C SER A 71 3.78 0.40 -27.51
N LYS A 72 4.62 -0.30 -26.72
CA LYS A 72 5.37 -1.47 -27.20
C LYS A 72 4.56 -2.76 -27.20
N LEU A 73 3.49 -2.85 -26.40
CA LEU A 73 2.64 -4.03 -26.31
C LEU A 73 1.55 -4.08 -27.40
N ILE A 74 1.15 -2.91 -27.89
CA ILE A 74 0.08 -2.73 -28.91
C ILE A 74 0.65 -2.73 -30.34
N LYS A 75 1.98 -2.67 -30.51
CA LYS A 75 2.67 -2.84 -31.80
C LYS A 75 3.12 -4.28 -31.97
#